data_AF-A0A2H5QHU5-F1
#
_entry.id   AF-A0A2H5QHU5-F1
#
_cell.length_a   1.000
_cell.length_b   1.000
_cell.length_c   1.000
_cell.angle_alpha   90.00
_cell.angle_beta   90.00
_cell.angle_gamma   90.00
#
_symmetry.space_group_name_H-M   'P 1'
#
loop_
_entity.id
_entity.type
_entity.pdbx_description
1 polymer ?
#
loop_
_entity_poly.entity_id
_entity_poly.type
_entity_poly.pdbx_seq_one_letter_code
_entity_poly.pdbx_strand_id
1 'polypeptide(L)'
;MKTSVQFLKGFALLVLASSLASAFDPSPLQDICVAIDEPKNAVFVNGKFCKDPKLAKAQDFFLSGLDKPGNTANRLGFSVTNANVEQIPGLNTLGISAVRIDYAPYGQNPPHTHPRATEILVVLEGTLYVGFVTSNQLNNTLIAKVLNKGDVFVFPIGMIHFQFNIGKTNAVAIAALSSQFPGVITIANTVFGANPPINPDFLAKAFQLDVNVDVSFALLILASSLASAYDPSPLQDICVAIDEPKNAVFVNGKFCKDPKLAKPEDFFFSGLDQPGDTANRLGFKVTTVNVEQIPGLNTLGVSAVRIDFAPYGQNPPHTHPRATEILVVLEGTLYVGFVTSNQLNNTLIAKVLNKGDVFVFPIGMIHFQFNIGKTNAVAFAGFGSQNPGVITIANTVFGADPPINPDFLGKAFQLDPQVVKDLQNKFMNGD
;
A
#
# COMPACT_ATOMS: atom_id res chain seq x y z
N MET A 1 -11.36 59.28 -1.65
CA MET A 1 -12.29 58.52 -0.79
C MET A 1 -13.11 57.45 -1.52
N LYS A 2 -13.73 57.71 -2.69
CA LYS A 2 -14.54 56.70 -3.40
C LYS A 2 -13.76 55.47 -3.91
N THR A 3 -12.51 55.63 -4.33
CA THR A 3 -11.64 54.54 -4.83
C THR A 3 -11.14 53.60 -3.72
N SER A 4 -10.81 54.13 -2.53
CA SER A 4 -10.40 53.31 -1.38
C SER A 4 -11.53 52.44 -0.84
N VAL A 5 -12.79 52.90 -0.91
CA VAL A 5 -13.96 52.12 -0.46
C VAL A 5 -14.27 50.98 -1.43
N GLN A 6 -14.03 51.14 -2.74
CA GLN A 6 -14.16 50.02 -3.70
C GLN A 6 -13.06 48.98 -3.52
N PHE A 7 -11.82 49.41 -3.22
CA PHE A 7 -10.71 48.49 -2.96
C PHE A 7 -10.96 47.66 -1.68
N LEU A 8 -11.47 48.29 -0.60
CA LEU A 8 -11.85 47.56 0.61
C LEU A 8 -13.02 46.59 0.39
N LYS A 9 -14.02 46.95 -0.43
CA LYS A 9 -15.13 46.05 -0.77
C LYS A 9 -14.65 44.85 -1.59
N GLY A 10 -13.75 45.06 -2.55
CA GLY A 10 -13.14 44.00 -3.33
C GLY A 10 -12.29 43.05 -2.47
N PHE A 11 -11.48 43.60 -1.56
CA PHE A 11 -10.65 42.81 -0.65
C PHE A 11 -11.50 42.04 0.38
N ALA A 12 -12.57 42.65 0.91
CA ALA A 12 -13.51 41.96 1.81
C ALA A 12 -14.28 40.83 1.12
N LEU A 13 -14.67 40.99 -0.15
CA LEU A 13 -15.25 39.89 -0.95
C LEU A 13 -14.23 38.78 -1.23
N LEU A 14 -12.94 39.11 -1.43
CA LEU A 14 -11.88 38.12 -1.66
C LEU A 14 -11.60 37.28 -0.40
N VAL A 15 -11.62 37.91 0.78
CA VAL A 15 -11.43 37.24 2.09
C VAL A 15 -12.66 36.40 2.47
N LEU A 16 -13.88 36.80 2.08
CA LEU A 16 -15.10 35.99 2.23
C LEU A 16 -15.20 34.83 1.22
N ALA A 17 -14.49 34.91 0.09
CA ALA A 17 -14.41 33.84 -0.92
C ALA A 17 -13.31 32.81 -0.63
N SER A 18 -12.31 33.15 0.19
CA SER A 18 -11.31 32.21 0.69
C SER A 18 -11.86 31.39 1.86
N SER A 19 -12.54 30.30 1.55
CA SER A 19 -12.77 29.24 2.53
C SER A 19 -11.43 28.55 2.79
N LEU A 20 -10.93 28.66 4.01
CA LEU A 20 -9.87 27.77 4.49
C LEU A 20 -10.47 26.37 4.60
N ALA A 21 -10.39 25.60 3.52
CA ALA A 21 -10.72 24.18 3.53
C ALA A 21 -9.51 23.43 4.08
N SER A 22 -9.63 22.94 5.30
CA SER A 22 -8.73 21.91 5.84
C SER A 22 -9.45 20.59 5.66
N ALA A 23 -8.94 19.75 4.75
CA ALA A 23 -9.37 18.37 4.62
C ALA A 23 -8.33 17.52 5.36
N PHE A 24 -8.80 16.75 6.34
CA PHE A 24 -8.11 15.57 6.84
C PHE A 24 -9.00 14.39 6.47
N ASP A 25 -8.40 13.22 6.25
CA ASP A 25 -9.20 12.00 6.17
C ASP A 25 -10.12 11.92 7.38
N PRO A 26 -11.44 11.74 7.20
CA PRO A 26 -12.33 11.59 8.34
C PRO A 26 -11.86 10.39 9.14
N SER A 27 -11.69 10.56 10.46
CA SER A 27 -11.44 9.43 11.35
C SER A 27 -12.47 8.33 11.07
N PRO A 28 -12.05 7.06 10.90
CA PRO A 28 -12.98 6.00 10.56
C PRO A 28 -14.08 5.91 11.62
N LEU A 29 -15.34 6.06 11.19
CA LEU A 29 -16.52 6.01 12.07
C LEU A 29 -16.93 4.58 12.43
N GLN A 30 -16.35 3.59 11.76
CA GLN A 30 -16.63 2.16 11.88
C GLN A 30 -15.35 1.35 11.64
N ASP A 31 -15.25 0.18 12.26
CA ASP A 31 -14.08 -0.70 12.14
C ASP A 31 -13.82 -1.14 10.69
N ILE A 32 -14.90 -1.41 9.94
CA ILE A 32 -14.87 -1.99 8.60
C ILE A 32 -16.03 -1.50 7.75
N CYS A 33 -15.79 -1.38 6.45
CA CYS A 33 -16.83 -1.21 5.43
C CYS A 33 -16.65 -2.31 4.39
N VAL A 34 -17.46 -3.37 4.43
CA VAL A 34 -17.43 -4.40 3.38
C VAL A 34 -18.31 -3.96 2.22
N ALA A 35 -17.72 -3.82 1.04
CA ALA A 35 -18.44 -3.42 -0.18
C ALA A 35 -19.51 -4.46 -0.57
N ILE A 36 -20.68 -3.97 -0.98
CA ILE A 36 -21.76 -4.76 -1.57
C ILE A 36 -22.40 -4.02 -2.74
N ASP A 37 -23.05 -4.77 -3.63
CA ASP A 37 -23.73 -4.19 -4.80
C ASP A 37 -25.13 -3.65 -4.46
N GLU A 38 -25.84 -4.26 -3.50
CA GLU A 38 -27.24 -3.92 -3.20
C GLU A 38 -27.40 -2.96 -2.00
N PRO A 39 -28.19 -1.87 -2.14
CA PRO A 39 -28.20 -0.78 -1.17
C PRO A 39 -29.20 -0.93 -0.01
N LYS A 40 -29.87 -2.09 0.19
CA LYS A 40 -30.90 -2.20 1.24
C LYS A 40 -30.28 -1.98 2.62
N ASN A 41 -30.48 -0.78 3.17
CA ASN A 41 -29.92 -0.29 4.44
C ASN A 41 -28.38 -0.17 4.45
N ALA A 42 -27.77 0.13 3.30
CA ALA A 42 -26.32 0.29 3.18
C ALA A 42 -25.89 1.77 3.22
N VAL A 43 -24.68 2.03 3.71
CA VAL A 43 -24.08 3.38 3.71
C VAL A 43 -23.17 3.51 2.50
N PHE A 44 -23.27 4.59 1.71
CA PHE A 44 -22.37 4.82 0.58
C PHE A 44 -21.08 5.52 1.03
N VAL A 45 -19.95 4.83 0.93
CA VAL A 45 -18.63 5.33 1.34
C VAL A 45 -17.58 4.92 0.31
N ASN A 46 -16.75 5.88 -0.12
CA ASN A 46 -15.66 5.67 -1.06
C ASN A 46 -16.07 4.99 -2.38
N GLY A 47 -17.21 5.39 -2.94
CA GLY A 47 -17.71 4.88 -4.22
C GLY A 47 -18.42 3.52 -4.16
N LYS A 48 -18.56 2.91 -2.98
CA LYS A 48 -19.23 1.61 -2.78
C LYS A 48 -20.23 1.67 -1.62
N PHE A 49 -21.21 0.78 -1.62
CA PHE A 49 -22.13 0.60 -0.48
C PHE A 49 -21.50 -0.33 0.57
N CYS A 50 -21.58 0.01 1.85
CA CYS A 50 -21.16 -0.81 2.98
C CYS A 50 -22.34 -1.63 3.51
N LYS A 51 -22.18 -2.96 3.64
CA LYS A 51 -23.12 -3.76 4.43
C LYS A 51 -22.97 -3.49 5.93
N ASP A 52 -23.97 -3.89 6.72
CA ASP A 52 -23.88 -3.87 8.19
C ASP A 52 -22.60 -4.60 8.66
N PRO A 53 -21.69 -3.92 9.39
CA PRO A 53 -20.46 -4.53 9.90
C PRO A 53 -20.68 -5.79 10.74
N LYS A 54 -21.84 -5.92 11.40
CA LYS A 54 -22.20 -7.14 12.17
C LYS A 54 -22.38 -8.37 11.30
N LEU A 55 -22.56 -8.20 9.99
CA LEU A 55 -22.70 -9.28 9.02
C LEU A 55 -21.38 -9.61 8.31
N ALA A 56 -20.28 -8.96 8.67
CA ALA A 56 -18.96 -9.24 8.14
C ALA A 56 -18.48 -10.64 8.54
N LYS A 57 -17.81 -11.32 7.61
CA LYS A 57 -17.28 -12.67 7.75
C LYS A 57 -15.88 -12.71 7.16
N ALA A 58 -15.10 -13.72 7.54
CA ALA A 58 -13.73 -13.88 7.04
C ALA A 58 -13.64 -13.96 5.50
N GLN A 59 -14.70 -14.43 4.84
CA GLN A 59 -14.76 -14.52 3.38
C GLN A 59 -14.76 -13.14 2.69
N ASP A 60 -15.17 -12.07 3.39
CA ASP A 60 -15.16 -10.70 2.84
C ASP A 60 -13.74 -10.13 2.73
N PHE A 61 -12.80 -10.68 3.49
CA PHE A 61 -11.41 -10.21 3.60
C PHE A 61 -10.41 -11.19 2.96
N PHE A 62 -10.90 -12.11 2.14
CA PHE A 62 -10.12 -13.24 1.64
C PHE A 62 -10.20 -13.38 0.13
N LEU A 63 -9.05 -13.69 -0.49
CA LEU A 63 -8.96 -14.16 -1.87
C LEU A 63 -8.07 -15.40 -1.93
N SER A 64 -8.45 -16.40 -2.73
CA SER A 64 -7.63 -17.58 -2.97
C SER A 64 -7.02 -17.59 -4.37
N GLY A 65 -5.89 -18.26 -4.54
CA GLY A 65 -5.35 -18.59 -5.85
C GLY A 65 -4.41 -17.54 -6.46
N LEU A 66 -3.89 -16.61 -5.64
CA LEU A 66 -2.84 -15.67 -6.07
C LEU A 66 -1.49 -16.40 -6.32
N ASP A 67 -1.36 -17.67 -5.94
CA ASP A 67 -0.22 -18.53 -6.29
C ASP A 67 -0.27 -19.07 -7.74
N LYS A 68 -1.40 -18.93 -8.42
CA LYS A 68 -1.57 -19.44 -9.78
C LYS A 68 -0.96 -18.49 -10.80
N PRO A 69 -0.11 -18.99 -11.72
CA PRO A 69 0.43 -18.18 -12.80
C PRO A 69 -0.67 -17.61 -13.70
N GLY A 70 -0.56 -16.33 -14.04
CA GLY A 70 -1.39 -15.69 -15.07
C GLY A 70 -1.04 -16.14 -16.49
N ASN A 71 -1.94 -15.88 -17.44
CA ASN A 71 -1.74 -16.26 -18.84
C ASN A 71 -0.84 -15.27 -19.58
N THR A 72 0.43 -15.63 -19.75
CA THR A 72 1.43 -14.82 -20.45
C THR A 72 1.50 -15.11 -21.96
N ALA A 73 0.66 -16.00 -22.51
CA ALA A 73 0.57 -16.28 -23.94
C ALA A 73 -0.19 -15.16 -24.68
N ASN A 74 0.35 -13.94 -24.61
CA ASN A 74 -0.17 -12.75 -25.26
C ASN A 74 0.98 -11.93 -25.84
N ARG A 75 0.64 -10.90 -26.63
CA ARG A 75 1.62 -10.11 -27.38
C ARG A 75 2.69 -9.43 -26.52
N LEU A 76 2.35 -9.08 -25.28
CA LEU A 76 3.25 -8.39 -24.36
C LEU A 76 3.98 -9.35 -23.42
N GLY A 77 3.57 -10.62 -23.37
CA GLY A 77 4.26 -11.65 -22.60
C GLY A 77 4.12 -11.49 -21.09
N PHE A 78 3.11 -10.81 -20.57
CA PHE A 78 2.88 -10.62 -19.13
C PHE A 78 1.41 -10.76 -18.75
N SER A 79 1.12 -10.99 -17.48
CA SER A 79 -0.24 -11.03 -16.93
C SER A 79 -0.25 -10.47 -15.51
N VAL A 80 -1.30 -9.72 -15.16
CA VAL A 80 -1.52 -9.20 -13.80
C VAL A 80 -2.76 -9.86 -13.20
N THR A 81 -2.61 -10.45 -12.03
CA THR A 81 -3.72 -11.00 -11.23
C THR A 81 -3.94 -10.07 -10.03
N ASN A 82 -5.13 -9.47 -9.96
CA ASN A 82 -5.46 -8.46 -8.95
C ASN A 82 -6.02 -9.07 -7.66
N ALA A 83 -5.64 -8.49 -6.53
CA ALA A 83 -6.24 -8.66 -5.21
C ALA A 83 -6.61 -7.28 -4.65
N ASN A 84 -7.56 -6.62 -5.30
CA ASN A 84 -8.03 -5.27 -4.96
C ASN A 84 -9.50 -5.32 -4.46
N VAL A 85 -10.12 -4.15 -4.21
CA VAL A 85 -11.49 -4.06 -3.67
C VAL A 85 -12.55 -4.76 -4.53
N GLU A 86 -12.33 -4.95 -5.82
CA GLU A 86 -13.25 -5.70 -6.69
C GLU A 86 -13.18 -7.22 -6.47
N GLN A 87 -12.07 -7.74 -5.94
CA GLN A 87 -11.90 -9.15 -5.58
C GLN A 87 -12.07 -9.42 -4.08
N ILE A 88 -11.72 -8.45 -3.24
CA ILE A 88 -11.80 -8.53 -1.77
C ILE A 88 -12.66 -7.35 -1.29
N PRO A 89 -13.98 -7.52 -1.14
CA PRO A 89 -14.89 -6.43 -0.81
C PRO A 89 -14.58 -5.74 0.53
N GLY A 90 -13.95 -6.46 1.47
CA GLY A 90 -13.49 -5.94 2.75
C GLY A 90 -12.34 -4.94 2.66
N LEU A 91 -11.70 -4.78 1.48
CA LEU A 91 -10.71 -3.72 1.25
C LEU A 91 -11.31 -2.32 1.10
N ASN A 92 -12.65 -2.19 1.02
CA ASN A 92 -13.23 -0.87 0.90
C ASN A 92 -12.90 -0.02 2.14
N THR A 93 -12.46 1.21 1.88
CA THR A 93 -11.94 2.20 2.85
C THR A 93 -10.60 1.84 3.50
N LEU A 94 -9.92 0.76 3.07
CA LEU A 94 -8.68 0.31 3.73
C LEU A 94 -7.39 0.74 3.04
N GLY A 95 -7.47 1.38 1.87
CA GLY A 95 -6.35 2.11 1.28
C GLY A 95 -5.15 1.26 0.83
N ILE A 96 -5.31 -0.05 0.64
CA ILE A 96 -4.24 -0.95 0.19
C ILE A 96 -4.79 -2.03 -0.75
N SER A 97 -3.98 -2.52 -1.69
CA SER A 97 -4.27 -3.71 -2.49
C SER A 97 -2.99 -4.48 -2.78
N ALA A 98 -3.13 -5.69 -3.35
CA ALA A 98 -2.00 -6.48 -3.81
C ALA A 98 -2.24 -6.98 -5.24
N VAL A 99 -1.15 -7.31 -5.92
CA VAL A 99 -1.17 -7.95 -7.25
C VAL A 99 -0.08 -9.01 -7.34
N ARG A 100 -0.33 -10.03 -8.16
CA ARG A 100 0.72 -10.88 -8.72
C ARG A 100 0.94 -10.53 -10.18
N ILE A 101 2.19 -10.52 -10.60
CA ILE A 101 2.56 -10.29 -12.00
C ILE A 101 3.43 -11.44 -12.48
N ASP A 102 3.02 -12.07 -13.57
CA ASP A 102 3.76 -13.14 -14.23
C ASP A 102 4.29 -12.64 -15.58
N TYR A 103 5.54 -12.96 -15.89
CA TYR A 103 6.21 -12.58 -17.12
C TYR A 103 6.78 -13.82 -17.82
N ALA A 104 6.44 -14.01 -19.09
CA ALA A 104 7.17 -14.89 -20.00
C ALA A 104 8.59 -14.34 -20.24
N PRO A 105 9.53 -15.13 -20.81
CA PRO A 105 10.84 -14.60 -21.21
C PRO A 105 10.65 -13.42 -22.16
N TYR A 106 11.32 -12.30 -21.90
CA TYR A 106 11.16 -11.06 -22.67
C TYR A 106 9.74 -10.46 -22.64
N GLY A 107 8.92 -10.87 -21.68
CA GLY A 107 7.64 -10.24 -21.39
C GLY A 107 7.81 -8.86 -20.75
N GLN A 108 6.92 -7.91 -21.07
CA GLN A 108 6.92 -6.57 -20.51
C GLN A 108 5.54 -6.21 -19.95
N ASN A 109 5.51 -5.67 -18.74
CA ASN A 109 4.44 -4.76 -18.36
C ASN A 109 4.81 -3.38 -18.93
N PRO A 110 4.12 -2.92 -19.99
CA PRO A 110 4.52 -1.74 -20.74
C PRO A 110 4.47 -0.47 -19.89
N PRO A 111 5.01 0.66 -20.37
CA PRO A 111 4.89 1.95 -19.69
C PRO A 111 3.45 2.24 -19.27
N HIS A 112 3.24 2.41 -17.96
CA HIS A 112 1.95 2.70 -17.35
C HIS A 112 2.12 3.56 -16.10
N THR A 113 1.01 4.05 -15.57
CA THR A 113 0.98 4.78 -14.29
C THR A 113 -0.25 4.38 -13.48
N HIS A 114 -0.11 4.49 -12.16
CA HIS A 114 -1.20 4.33 -11.20
C HIS A 114 -1.59 5.72 -10.68
N PRO A 115 -2.77 6.26 -11.06
CA PRO A 115 -3.17 7.61 -10.67
C PRO A 115 -3.46 7.74 -9.17
N ARG A 116 -3.63 6.63 -8.46
CA ARG A 116 -4.04 6.62 -7.04
C ARG A 116 -3.15 5.82 -6.12
N ALA A 117 -2.04 5.24 -6.59
CA ALA A 117 -1.19 4.43 -5.71
C ALA A 117 0.29 4.49 -6.07
N THR A 118 1.12 4.47 -5.03
CA THR A 118 2.50 3.98 -5.09
C THR A 118 2.47 2.46 -5.14
N GLU A 119 3.35 1.85 -5.94
CA GLU A 119 3.57 0.40 -5.96
C GLU A 119 4.91 0.05 -5.28
N ILE A 120 4.91 -0.91 -4.38
CA ILE A 120 6.12 -1.58 -3.88
C ILE A 120 6.14 -3.02 -4.40
N LEU A 121 7.13 -3.34 -5.23
CA LEU A 121 7.24 -4.61 -5.94
C LEU A 121 8.37 -5.46 -5.36
N VAL A 122 8.09 -6.75 -5.15
CA VAL A 122 9.05 -7.78 -4.71
C VAL A 122 9.17 -8.85 -5.79
N VAL A 123 10.39 -9.15 -6.24
CA VAL A 123 10.64 -10.23 -7.20
C VAL A 123 10.70 -11.57 -6.48
N LEU A 124 9.83 -12.51 -6.86
CA LEU A 124 9.82 -13.86 -6.30
C LEU A 124 10.68 -14.84 -7.11
N GLU A 125 10.73 -14.67 -8.43
CA GLU A 125 11.46 -15.52 -9.37
C GLU A 125 11.93 -14.72 -10.58
N GLY A 126 13.06 -15.12 -11.17
CA GLY A 126 13.60 -14.51 -12.40
C GLY A 126 14.33 -13.18 -12.19
N THR A 127 14.44 -12.41 -13.27
CA THR A 127 15.17 -11.14 -13.32
C THR A 127 14.36 -10.10 -14.09
N LEU A 128 14.11 -8.95 -13.47
CA LEU A 128 13.36 -7.85 -14.07
C LEU A 128 14.23 -6.60 -14.23
N TYR A 129 14.22 -5.98 -15.40
CA TYR A 129 14.64 -4.59 -15.56
C TYR A 129 13.43 -3.69 -15.36
N VAL A 130 13.49 -2.83 -14.35
CA VAL A 130 12.37 -1.94 -13.99
C VAL A 130 12.84 -0.50 -13.93
N GLY A 131 11.90 0.44 -14.03
CA GLY A 131 12.19 1.84 -13.75
C GLY A 131 10.99 2.74 -13.90
N PHE A 132 11.14 3.97 -13.41
CA PHE A 132 10.19 5.05 -13.58
C PHE A 132 10.88 6.32 -14.10
N VAL A 133 10.10 7.21 -14.70
CA VAL A 133 10.58 8.48 -15.26
C VAL A 133 10.02 9.63 -14.43
N THR A 134 10.89 10.53 -13.97
CA THR A 134 10.48 11.75 -13.24
C THR A 134 9.78 12.76 -14.16
N SER A 135 9.14 13.78 -13.59
CA SER A 135 8.47 14.82 -14.36
C SER A 135 9.42 15.65 -15.23
N ASN A 136 8.86 16.43 -16.15
CA ASN A 136 9.60 17.39 -16.98
C ASN A 136 10.41 18.38 -16.13
N GLN A 137 9.91 18.78 -14.95
CA GLN A 137 10.58 19.67 -14.01
C GLN A 137 11.87 19.05 -13.45
N LEU A 138 11.96 17.72 -13.45
CA LEU A 138 13.14 16.93 -13.10
C LEU A 138 13.80 16.27 -14.33
N ASN A 139 13.70 16.91 -15.50
CA ASN A 139 14.37 16.55 -16.76
C ASN A 139 14.01 15.16 -17.32
N ASN A 140 12.83 14.60 -17.03
CA ASN A 140 12.44 13.27 -17.53
C ASN A 140 13.50 12.19 -17.17
N THR A 141 14.04 12.27 -15.97
CA THR A 141 15.15 11.42 -15.54
C THR A 141 14.65 10.00 -15.32
N LEU A 142 15.29 9.03 -15.97
CA LEU A 142 15.02 7.61 -15.74
C LEU A 142 15.71 7.14 -14.46
N ILE A 143 14.92 6.63 -13.52
CA ILE A 143 15.41 5.90 -12.33
C ILE A 143 15.09 4.43 -12.56
N ALA A 144 16.11 3.62 -12.85
CA ALA A 144 15.95 2.23 -13.25
C ALA A 144 16.99 1.30 -12.60
N LYS A 145 16.62 0.02 -12.45
CA LYS A 145 17.48 -1.01 -11.88
C LYS A 145 17.12 -2.39 -12.43
N VAL A 146 18.11 -3.29 -12.45
CA VAL A 146 17.88 -4.73 -12.63
C VAL A 146 17.65 -5.34 -11.25
N LEU A 147 16.53 -6.04 -11.09
CA LEU A 147 16.10 -6.74 -9.89
C LEU A 147 16.22 -8.25 -10.10
N ASN A 148 16.67 -8.94 -9.06
CA ASN A 148 16.69 -10.39 -8.95
C ASN A 148 15.72 -10.85 -7.86
N LYS A 149 15.51 -12.16 -7.74
CA LYS A 149 14.73 -12.75 -6.65
C LYS A 149 15.13 -12.16 -5.28
N GLY A 150 14.14 -11.72 -4.51
CA GLY A 150 14.31 -11.09 -3.20
C GLY A 150 14.54 -9.59 -3.22
N ASP A 151 14.73 -9.00 -4.40
CA ASP A 151 14.86 -7.55 -4.53
C ASP A 151 13.50 -6.88 -4.50
N VAL A 152 13.51 -5.67 -3.94
CA VAL A 152 12.37 -4.77 -3.79
C VAL A 152 12.65 -3.47 -4.53
N PHE A 153 11.65 -2.96 -5.23
CA PHE A 153 11.71 -1.65 -5.86
C PHE A 153 10.38 -0.90 -5.73
N VAL A 154 10.46 0.43 -5.65
CA VAL A 154 9.30 1.29 -5.41
C VAL A 154 9.03 2.18 -6.62
N PHE A 155 7.77 2.22 -7.06
CA PHE A 155 7.28 3.10 -8.11
C PHE A 155 6.35 4.17 -7.49
N PRO A 156 6.76 5.45 -7.45
CA PRO A 156 5.94 6.52 -6.88
C PRO A 156 4.61 6.70 -7.64
N ILE A 157 3.57 7.05 -6.88
CA ILE A 157 2.24 7.40 -7.42
C ILE A 157 2.33 8.37 -8.59
N GLY A 158 1.53 8.12 -9.64
CA GLY A 158 1.43 9.00 -10.80
C GLY A 158 2.61 8.94 -11.77
N MET A 159 3.74 8.31 -11.42
CA MET A 159 4.90 8.22 -12.32
C MET A 159 4.72 7.16 -13.40
N ILE A 160 5.18 7.49 -14.61
CA ILE A 160 5.26 6.52 -15.70
C ILE A 160 6.37 5.54 -15.38
N HIS A 161 6.04 4.26 -15.29
CA HIS A 161 6.98 3.19 -14.98
C HIS A 161 6.70 1.94 -15.80
N PHE A 162 7.65 1.01 -15.78
CA PHE A 162 7.61 -0.24 -16.55
C PHE A 162 8.31 -1.37 -15.80
N GLN A 163 7.99 -2.60 -16.18
CA GLN A 163 8.73 -3.79 -15.78
C GLN A 163 8.97 -4.69 -16.99
N PHE A 164 10.21 -5.13 -17.18
CA PHE A 164 10.62 -5.95 -18.32
C PHE A 164 11.42 -7.16 -17.87
N ASN A 165 10.97 -8.37 -18.22
CA ASN A 165 11.72 -9.59 -17.97
C ASN A 165 12.87 -9.72 -18.98
N ILE A 166 14.09 -9.36 -18.56
CA ILE A 166 15.31 -9.51 -19.38
C ILE A 166 15.87 -10.93 -19.37
N GLY A 167 15.29 -11.83 -18.58
CA GLY A 167 15.70 -13.21 -18.43
C GLY A 167 15.25 -14.12 -19.58
N LYS A 168 15.92 -15.27 -19.68
CA LYS A 168 15.55 -16.37 -20.60
C LYS A 168 14.48 -17.30 -20.02
N THR A 169 14.15 -17.13 -18.73
CA THR A 169 13.14 -17.90 -18.01
C THR A 169 11.97 -16.99 -17.64
N ASN A 170 10.86 -17.57 -17.17
CA ASN A 170 9.78 -16.78 -16.59
C ASN A 170 10.27 -15.99 -15.37
N ALA A 171 9.60 -14.88 -15.10
CA ALA A 171 9.77 -14.11 -13.87
C ALA A 171 8.40 -13.92 -13.20
N VAL A 172 8.41 -13.81 -11.87
CA VAL A 172 7.21 -13.63 -11.05
C VAL A 172 7.49 -12.55 -10.02
N ALA A 173 6.56 -11.62 -9.86
CA ALA A 173 6.61 -10.59 -8.84
C ALA A 173 5.26 -10.50 -8.09
N ILE A 174 5.32 -10.05 -6.85
CA ILE A 174 4.15 -9.58 -6.09
C ILE A 174 4.37 -8.12 -5.75
N ALA A 175 3.31 -7.32 -5.81
CA ALA A 175 3.37 -5.95 -5.38
C ALA A 175 2.20 -5.59 -4.46
N ALA A 176 2.46 -4.66 -3.53
CA ALA A 176 1.43 -3.98 -2.77
C ALA A 176 1.29 -2.55 -3.27
N LEU A 177 0.06 -2.06 -3.34
CA LEU A 177 -0.24 -0.71 -3.83
C LEU A 177 -0.95 0.09 -2.74
N SER A 178 -0.54 1.33 -2.53
CA SER A 178 -1.06 2.26 -1.50
C SER A 178 -2.49 2.76 -1.76
N SER A 179 -3.32 1.93 -2.41
CA SER A 179 -4.74 2.16 -2.63
C SER A 179 -5.46 0.84 -2.78
N GLN A 180 -6.68 0.78 -2.27
CA GLN A 180 -7.62 -0.33 -2.50
C GLN A 180 -8.04 -0.47 -3.97
N PHE A 181 -7.89 0.59 -4.76
CA PHE A 181 -8.21 0.61 -6.19
C PHE A 181 -7.24 1.55 -6.93
N PRO A 182 -6.02 1.08 -7.24
CA PRO A 182 -4.94 1.94 -7.75
C PRO A 182 -5.26 2.59 -9.09
N GLY A 183 -6.06 1.92 -9.92
CA GLY A 183 -6.29 2.30 -11.33
C GLY A 183 -5.04 2.05 -12.17
N VAL A 184 -5.19 1.88 -13.47
CA VAL A 184 -4.06 1.68 -14.39
C VAL A 184 -4.29 2.50 -15.64
N ILE A 185 -3.28 3.28 -16.03
CA ILE A 185 -3.25 4.01 -17.30
C ILE A 185 -2.06 3.47 -18.09
N THR A 186 -2.32 2.55 -19.02
CA THR A 186 -1.30 2.05 -19.95
C THR A 186 -1.06 3.10 -21.03
N ILE A 187 0.13 3.70 -21.06
CA ILE A 187 0.39 4.94 -21.82
C ILE A 187 0.07 4.76 -23.31
N ALA A 188 0.61 3.71 -23.95
CA ALA A 188 0.39 3.48 -25.37
C ALA A 188 -1.10 3.23 -25.69
N ASN A 189 -1.79 2.44 -24.87
CA ASN A 189 -3.21 2.14 -25.09
C ASN A 189 -4.10 3.36 -24.84
N THR A 190 -3.82 4.16 -23.83
CA THR A 190 -4.59 5.38 -23.54
C THR A 190 -4.38 6.46 -24.59
N VAL A 191 -3.17 6.60 -25.15
CA VAL A 191 -2.88 7.61 -26.17
C VAL A 191 -3.35 7.18 -27.57
N PHE A 192 -3.02 5.96 -27.98
CA PHE A 192 -3.27 5.48 -29.36
C PHE A 192 -4.50 4.59 -29.50
N GLY A 193 -5.05 4.08 -28.40
CA GLY A 193 -6.24 3.23 -28.35
C GLY A 193 -7.45 3.88 -27.67
N ALA A 194 -7.43 5.21 -27.49
CA ALA A 194 -8.56 5.96 -26.91
C ALA A 194 -9.87 5.70 -27.67
N ASN A 195 -10.99 5.72 -26.96
CA ASN A 195 -12.32 5.64 -27.56
C ASN A 195 -13.24 6.72 -26.97
N PRO A 196 -13.66 7.74 -27.75
CA PRO A 196 -13.30 7.97 -29.16
C PRO A 196 -11.79 8.25 -29.35
N PRO A 197 -11.22 7.98 -30.54
CA PRO A 197 -9.79 8.15 -30.80
C PRO A 197 -9.36 9.63 -30.71
N ILE A 198 -8.15 9.86 -30.20
CA ILE A 198 -7.51 11.18 -30.29
C ILE A 198 -7.20 11.45 -31.76
N ASN A 199 -7.38 12.71 -32.19
CA ASN A 199 -7.10 13.09 -33.56
C ASN A 199 -5.65 12.72 -33.97
N PRO A 200 -5.46 11.94 -35.06
CA PRO A 200 -4.14 11.49 -35.49
C PRO A 200 -3.15 12.62 -35.82
N ASP A 201 -3.60 13.75 -36.37
CA ASP A 201 -2.71 14.87 -36.70
C ASP A 201 -2.25 15.60 -35.44
N PHE A 202 -3.13 15.68 -34.44
CA PHE A 202 -2.75 16.17 -33.12
C PHE A 202 -1.66 15.28 -32.50
N LEU A 203 -1.83 13.96 -32.56
CA LEU A 203 -0.81 13.01 -32.10
C LEU A 203 0.47 13.09 -32.94
N ALA A 204 0.37 13.14 -34.27
CA ALA A 204 1.52 13.28 -35.15
C ALA A 204 2.34 14.52 -34.80
N LYS A 205 1.67 15.67 -34.63
CA LYS A 205 2.32 16.91 -34.19
C LYS A 205 2.90 16.81 -32.79
N ALA A 206 2.18 16.21 -31.84
CA ALA A 206 2.63 16.06 -30.46
C ALA A 206 3.85 15.14 -30.33
N PHE A 207 3.89 14.06 -31.12
CA PHE A 207 4.99 13.08 -31.18
C PHE A 207 6.07 13.45 -32.21
N GLN A 208 5.93 14.59 -32.89
CA GLN A 208 6.86 15.08 -33.91
C GLN A 208 7.10 14.05 -35.04
N LEU A 209 6.04 13.36 -35.45
CA LEU A 209 6.06 12.45 -36.59
C LEU A 209 5.90 13.25 -37.89
N ASP A 210 6.71 12.94 -38.90
CA ASP A 210 6.53 13.48 -40.25
C ASP A 210 5.24 12.89 -40.86
N VAL A 211 4.13 13.63 -40.84
CA VAL A 211 2.87 13.17 -41.43
C VAL A 211 2.20 14.30 -42.22
N ASN A 212 2.14 14.13 -43.55
CA ASN A 212 1.29 14.90 -44.47
C ASN A 212 -0.11 14.28 -44.49
N VAL A 213 -1.05 14.77 -43.68
CA VAL A 213 -2.50 14.60 -43.92
C VAL A 213 -3.26 15.82 -43.38
N ASP A 214 -4.18 16.32 -44.20
CA ASP A 214 -5.05 17.49 -43.98
C ASP A 214 -6.33 17.09 -43.20
N VAL A 215 -6.65 17.78 -42.11
CA VAL A 215 -7.94 17.68 -41.40
C VAL A 215 -8.43 19.05 -40.92
N SER A 216 -9.69 19.36 -41.20
CA SER A 216 -10.43 20.47 -40.58
C SER A 216 -11.13 20.02 -39.30
N PHE A 217 -10.91 20.78 -38.22
CA PHE A 217 -11.33 20.54 -36.85
C PHE A 217 -12.54 21.41 -36.45
N ALA A 218 -13.34 20.92 -35.50
CA ALA A 218 -14.09 21.78 -34.57
C ALA A 218 -14.20 21.10 -33.21
N LEU A 219 -13.92 21.84 -32.13
CA LEU A 219 -14.04 21.40 -30.73
C LEU A 219 -14.80 22.47 -29.93
N LEU A 220 -15.67 22.01 -29.03
CA LEU A 220 -16.47 22.81 -28.11
C LEU A 220 -15.92 22.64 -26.68
N ILE A 221 -15.91 23.70 -25.87
CA ILE A 221 -15.52 23.67 -24.45
C ILE A 221 -16.74 23.96 -23.57
N LEU A 222 -16.90 23.21 -22.47
CA LEU A 222 -17.72 23.60 -21.32
C LEU A 222 -16.85 23.63 -20.05
N ALA A 223 -17.07 24.66 -19.24
CA ALA A 223 -16.48 24.85 -17.93
C ALA A 223 -17.46 24.39 -16.83
N SER A 224 -16.94 23.67 -15.83
CA SER A 224 -17.60 23.48 -14.54
C SER A 224 -16.54 23.36 -13.45
N SER A 225 -16.72 24.13 -12.37
CA SER A 225 -15.92 24.06 -11.15
C SER A 225 -16.31 22.82 -10.34
N LEU A 226 -15.39 21.88 -10.22
CA LEU A 226 -15.48 20.77 -9.27
C LEU A 226 -14.65 21.12 -8.04
N ALA A 227 -15.27 21.09 -6.87
CA ALA A 227 -14.56 21.00 -5.61
C ALA A 227 -14.16 19.54 -5.40
N SER A 228 -12.86 19.28 -5.31
CA SER A 228 -12.30 17.96 -5.00
C SER A 228 -11.60 18.03 -3.65
N ALA A 229 -12.07 17.25 -2.68
CA ALA A 229 -11.30 16.94 -1.49
C ALA A 229 -10.60 15.60 -1.77
N TYR A 230 -9.27 15.64 -1.87
CA TYR A 230 -8.38 14.49 -1.87
C TYR A 230 -7.20 14.84 -0.97
N ASP A 231 -6.43 13.85 -0.53
CA ASP A 231 -5.18 14.06 0.21
C ASP A 231 -4.35 15.16 -0.46
N PRO A 232 -3.65 16.03 0.28
CA PRO A 232 -2.84 17.06 -0.36
C PRO A 232 -1.91 16.40 -1.39
N SER A 233 -2.02 16.78 -2.67
CA SER A 233 -1.12 16.25 -3.71
C SER A 233 0.31 16.40 -3.23
N PRO A 234 1.18 15.41 -3.53
CA PRO A 234 2.59 15.60 -3.33
C PRO A 234 3.04 16.88 -4.07
N LEU A 235 3.65 17.82 -3.34
CA LEU A 235 4.15 19.08 -3.90
C LEU A 235 5.35 18.85 -4.84
N GLN A 236 5.98 17.69 -4.72
CA GLN A 236 7.16 17.25 -5.45
C GLN A 236 7.05 15.78 -5.79
N ASP A 237 7.68 15.39 -6.90
CA ASP A 237 7.71 14.02 -7.43
C ASP A 237 8.12 12.94 -6.42
N ILE A 238 9.16 13.24 -5.62
CA ILE A 238 9.78 12.32 -4.67
C ILE A 238 10.35 13.09 -3.48
N CYS A 239 10.36 12.45 -2.30
CA CYS A 239 11.07 12.92 -1.12
C CYS A 239 11.90 11.75 -0.58
N VAL A 240 13.19 11.71 -0.88
CA VAL A 240 14.09 10.69 -0.30
C VAL A 240 14.51 11.15 1.09
N ALA A 241 14.23 10.35 2.12
CA ALA A 241 14.61 10.67 3.50
C ALA A 241 16.13 10.73 3.70
N ILE A 242 16.61 11.74 4.43
CA ILE A 242 18.01 11.90 4.84
C ILE A 242 18.10 12.39 6.30
N ASP A 243 19.25 12.14 6.94
CA ASP A 243 19.47 12.49 8.34
C ASP A 243 19.88 13.96 8.55
N GLU A 244 20.62 14.55 7.61
CA GLU A 244 21.17 15.92 7.76
C GLU A 244 20.43 16.99 6.94
N PRO A 245 20.21 18.19 7.50
CA PRO A 245 19.28 19.17 6.94
C PRO A 245 19.89 20.16 5.94
N LYS A 246 21.12 19.98 5.42
CA LYS A 246 21.75 21.00 4.56
C LYS A 246 20.93 21.18 3.26
N ASN A 247 20.12 22.23 3.25
CA ASN A 247 19.15 22.60 2.20
C ASN A 247 18.01 21.59 1.98
N ALA A 248 17.55 20.92 3.05
CA ALA A 248 16.49 19.92 2.97
C ALA A 248 15.13 20.45 3.47
N VAL A 249 14.02 19.99 2.86
CA VAL A 249 12.65 20.28 3.33
C VAL A 249 12.23 19.21 4.35
N PHE A 250 11.60 19.60 5.46
CA PHE A 250 11.12 18.64 6.46
C PHE A 250 9.67 18.22 6.17
N VAL A 251 9.45 16.94 5.87
CA VAL A 251 8.14 16.36 5.51
C VAL A 251 7.99 14.98 6.16
N ASN A 252 6.83 14.70 6.77
CA ASN A 252 6.53 13.43 7.45
C ASN A 252 7.57 13.00 8.49
N GLY A 253 8.13 13.95 9.23
CA GLY A 253 9.10 13.68 10.30
C GLY A 253 10.53 13.42 9.82
N LYS A 254 10.81 13.54 8.51
CA LYS A 254 12.13 13.32 7.89
C LYS A 254 12.51 14.50 6.99
N PHE A 255 13.81 14.72 6.78
CA PHE A 255 14.31 15.69 5.80
C PHE A 255 14.33 15.07 4.39
N CYS A 256 13.94 15.84 3.38
CA CYS A 256 13.98 15.43 1.97
C CYS A 256 15.29 15.88 1.31
N LYS A 257 16.00 14.91 0.72
CA LYS A 257 17.08 15.16 -0.25
C LYS A 257 16.58 15.95 -1.46
N ASP A 258 17.45 16.74 -2.10
CA ASP A 258 17.16 17.32 -3.42
C ASP A 258 16.74 16.20 -4.41
N PRO A 259 15.53 16.26 -4.99
CA PRO A 259 15.05 15.26 -5.94
C PRO A 259 15.98 15.04 -7.14
N LYS A 260 16.77 16.04 -7.55
CA LYS A 260 17.74 15.92 -8.65
C LYS A 260 18.92 15.01 -8.32
N LEU A 261 19.14 14.72 -7.04
CA LEU A 261 20.21 13.85 -6.56
C LEU A 261 19.71 12.42 -6.30
N ALA A 262 18.42 12.15 -6.51
CA ALA A 262 17.83 10.84 -6.31
C ALA A 262 18.48 9.80 -7.23
N LYS A 263 18.72 8.60 -6.69
CA LYS A 263 19.34 7.48 -7.39
C LYS A 263 18.52 6.20 -7.20
N PRO A 264 18.65 5.18 -8.06
CA PRO A 264 17.91 3.93 -7.93
C PRO A 264 18.07 3.25 -6.56
N GLU A 265 19.23 3.40 -5.92
CA GLU A 265 19.53 2.85 -4.59
C GLU A 265 18.65 3.47 -3.49
N ASP A 266 18.11 4.67 -3.70
CA ASP A 266 17.21 5.31 -2.74
C ASP A 266 15.82 4.61 -2.71
N PHE A 267 15.50 3.80 -3.73
CA PHE A 267 14.20 3.12 -3.94
C PHE A 267 14.31 1.59 -3.94
N PHE A 268 15.42 1.05 -3.45
CA PHE A 268 15.78 -0.36 -3.60
C PHE A 268 16.15 -1.02 -2.27
N PHE A 269 15.76 -2.27 -2.10
CA PHE A 269 16.25 -3.14 -1.03
C PHE A 269 16.49 -4.56 -1.58
N SER A 270 17.53 -5.24 -1.11
CA SER A 270 17.82 -6.64 -1.43
C SER A 270 17.79 -7.51 -0.19
N GLY A 271 17.37 -8.77 -0.32
CA GLY A 271 17.51 -9.79 0.74
C GLY A 271 16.20 -10.37 1.25
N LEU A 272 15.04 -10.02 0.66
CA LEU A 272 13.77 -10.67 1.03
C LEU A 272 13.66 -12.11 0.53
N ASP A 273 14.62 -12.60 -0.26
CA ASP A 273 14.75 -14.02 -0.60
C ASP A 273 15.30 -14.86 0.55
N GLN A 274 16.02 -14.24 1.50
CA GLN A 274 16.62 -14.93 2.64
C GLN A 274 15.60 -15.15 3.76
N PRO A 275 15.51 -16.38 4.31
CA PRO A 275 14.64 -16.65 5.46
C PRO A 275 15.17 -15.94 6.72
N GLY A 276 14.25 -15.38 7.50
CA GLY A 276 14.56 -14.86 8.83
C GLY A 276 14.84 -15.97 9.85
N ASP A 277 15.60 -15.65 10.90
CA ASP A 277 15.89 -16.58 11.99
C ASP A 277 14.69 -16.78 12.91
N THR A 278 14.08 -17.95 12.81
CA THR A 278 12.93 -18.37 13.62
C THR A 278 13.33 -19.17 14.87
N ALA A 279 14.62 -19.31 15.20
CA ALA A 279 15.11 -19.98 16.39
C ALA A 279 14.93 -19.12 17.66
N ASN A 280 13.70 -18.66 17.88
CA ASN A 280 13.29 -17.87 19.02
C ASN A 280 12.03 -18.46 19.65
N ARG A 281 11.68 -17.99 20.86
CA ARG A 281 10.59 -18.54 21.66
C ARG A 281 9.22 -18.54 20.96
N LEU A 282 8.98 -17.55 20.09
CA LEU A 282 7.71 -17.41 19.38
C LEU A 282 7.74 -18.10 18.01
N GLY A 283 8.91 -18.55 17.54
CA GLY A 283 9.06 -19.32 16.32
C GLY A 283 8.77 -18.53 15.04
N PHE A 284 8.93 -17.21 15.03
CA PHE A 284 8.69 -16.38 13.85
C PHE A 284 9.71 -15.26 13.72
N LYS A 285 9.88 -14.73 12.50
CA LYS A 285 10.70 -13.55 12.23
C LYS A 285 10.04 -12.67 11.16
N VAL A 286 10.00 -11.38 11.44
CA VAL A 286 9.62 -10.35 10.46
C VAL A 286 10.90 -9.69 9.93
N THR A 287 11.04 -9.67 8.61
CA THR A 287 12.07 -8.91 7.88
C THR A 287 11.38 -7.73 7.20
N THR A 288 11.60 -6.53 7.76
CA THR A 288 10.90 -5.30 7.37
C THR A 288 11.58 -4.58 6.21
N VAL A 289 10.76 -4.01 5.32
CA VAL A 289 11.16 -3.07 4.27
C VAL A 289 10.24 -1.86 4.33
N ASN A 290 10.63 -0.90 5.16
CA ASN A 290 9.95 0.38 5.35
C ASN A 290 10.86 1.56 5.03
N VAL A 291 10.46 2.79 5.38
CA VAL A 291 11.25 4.01 5.12
C VAL A 291 12.68 3.98 5.68
N GLU A 292 12.96 3.17 6.70
CA GLU A 292 14.31 3.03 7.25
C GLU A 292 15.21 2.13 6.38
N GLN A 293 14.63 1.21 5.59
CA GLN A 293 15.38 0.38 4.63
C GLN A 293 15.39 1.00 3.23
N ILE A 294 14.30 1.65 2.82
CA ILE A 294 14.17 2.33 1.53
C ILE A 294 13.79 3.79 1.81
N PRO A 295 14.77 4.71 1.91
CA PRO A 295 14.51 6.11 2.23
C PRO A 295 13.57 6.82 1.23
N GLY A 296 13.52 6.35 -0.01
CA GLY A 296 12.61 6.82 -1.05
C GLY A 296 11.13 6.53 -0.77
N LEU A 297 10.80 5.66 0.21
CA LEU A 297 9.42 5.45 0.66
C LEU A 297 8.84 6.63 1.45
N ASN A 298 9.66 7.61 1.83
CA ASN A 298 9.13 8.75 2.56
C ASN A 298 8.11 9.51 1.71
N THR A 299 6.95 9.79 2.30
CA THR A 299 5.73 10.35 1.70
C THR A 299 4.93 9.40 0.79
N LEU A 300 5.40 8.18 0.52
CA LEU A 300 4.76 7.30 -0.46
C LEU A 300 3.68 6.36 0.07
N GLY A 301 3.46 6.33 1.39
CA GLY A 301 2.29 5.67 1.99
C GLY A 301 2.22 4.15 1.84
N VAL A 302 3.35 3.47 1.61
CA VAL A 302 3.40 2.00 1.51
C VAL A 302 4.67 1.42 2.12
N SER A 303 4.61 0.20 2.63
CA SER A 303 5.78 -0.60 3.02
C SER A 303 5.47 -2.09 2.87
N ALA A 304 6.49 -2.94 2.99
CA ALA A 304 6.34 -4.39 2.90
C ALA A 304 7.16 -5.12 3.96
N VAL A 305 6.79 -6.37 4.23
CA VAL A 305 7.54 -7.30 5.09
C VAL A 305 7.55 -8.69 4.48
N ARG A 306 8.62 -9.44 4.73
CA ARG A 306 8.60 -10.91 4.73
C ARG A 306 8.39 -11.41 6.15
N ILE A 307 7.58 -12.46 6.31
CA ILE A 307 7.38 -13.13 7.59
C ILE A 307 7.67 -14.62 7.42
N ASP A 308 8.61 -15.12 8.21
CA ASP A 308 8.97 -16.54 8.28
C ASP A 308 8.45 -17.13 9.60
N PHE A 309 7.87 -18.32 9.54
CA PHE A 309 7.36 -19.06 10.69
C PHE A 309 7.97 -20.47 10.72
N ALA A 310 8.54 -20.86 11.85
CA ALA A 310 8.81 -22.27 12.18
C ALA A 310 7.48 -23.03 12.35
N PRO A 311 7.50 -24.39 12.41
CA PRO A 311 6.30 -25.15 12.73
C PRO A 311 5.76 -24.70 14.09
N TYR A 312 4.48 -24.38 14.17
CA TYR A 312 3.84 -23.84 15.38
C TYR A 312 4.38 -22.48 15.85
N GLY A 313 5.09 -21.76 14.98
CA GLY A 313 5.47 -20.36 15.21
C GLY A 313 4.26 -19.43 15.13
N GLN A 314 4.29 -18.35 15.93
CA GLN A 314 3.23 -17.34 15.94
C GLN A 314 3.81 -15.94 15.90
N ASN A 315 3.22 -15.08 15.07
CA ASN A 315 3.26 -13.65 15.28
C ASN A 315 2.11 -13.32 16.25
N PRO A 316 2.43 -12.99 17.52
CA PRO A 316 1.44 -12.90 18.59
C PRO A 316 0.44 -11.76 18.33
N PRO A 317 -0.65 -11.67 19.12
CA PRO A 317 -1.59 -10.57 19.02
C PRO A 317 -0.91 -9.20 19.02
N HIS A 318 -1.12 -8.44 17.93
CA HIS A 318 -0.57 -7.11 17.73
C HIS A 318 -1.54 -6.24 16.91
N THR A 319 -1.22 -4.94 16.81
CA THR A 319 -1.95 -3.99 15.97
C THR A 319 -1.00 -3.01 15.29
N HIS A 320 -1.43 -2.52 14.13
CA HIS A 320 -0.76 -1.47 13.38
C HIS A 320 -1.58 -0.17 13.48
N PRO A 321 -1.14 0.82 14.27
CA PRO A 321 -1.92 2.05 14.49
C PRO A 321 -2.00 2.95 13.25
N ARG A 322 -1.18 2.70 12.22
CA ARG A 322 -1.07 3.57 11.03
C ARG A 322 -1.27 2.85 9.71
N ALA A 323 -1.59 1.55 9.69
CA ALA A 323 -1.78 0.85 8.43
C ALA A 323 -2.75 -0.33 8.51
N THR A 324 -3.48 -0.54 7.43
CA THR A 324 -4.03 -1.85 7.06
C THR A 324 -2.89 -2.75 6.57
N GLU A 325 -2.93 -4.03 6.92
CA GLU A 325 -2.06 -5.07 6.38
C GLU A 325 -2.81 -5.94 5.36
N ILE A 326 -2.19 -6.19 4.21
CA ILE A 326 -2.63 -7.23 3.26
C ILE A 326 -1.54 -8.31 3.18
N LEU A 327 -1.89 -9.54 3.57
CA LEU A 327 -0.97 -10.67 3.68
C LEU A 327 -1.23 -11.68 2.57
N VAL A 328 -0.16 -12.13 1.89
CA VAL A 328 -0.16 -13.21 0.91
C VAL A 328 0.69 -14.37 1.42
N VAL A 329 0.12 -15.56 1.51
CA VAL A 329 0.86 -16.78 1.91
C VAL A 329 1.61 -17.33 0.71
N LEU A 330 2.93 -17.50 0.84
CA LEU A 330 3.76 -18.11 -0.20
C LEU A 330 4.00 -19.60 0.02
N GLU A 331 4.11 -20.02 1.28
CA GLU A 331 4.41 -21.39 1.67
C GLU A 331 3.72 -21.73 3.00
N GLY A 332 3.40 -23.01 3.20
CA GLY A 332 2.82 -23.53 4.44
C GLY A 332 1.33 -23.20 4.64
N THR A 333 0.90 -23.24 5.90
CA THR A 333 -0.50 -23.06 6.31
C THR A 333 -0.56 -22.17 7.56
N LEU A 334 -1.28 -21.06 7.47
CA LEU A 334 -1.43 -20.10 8.56
C LEU A 334 -2.88 -20.04 9.04
N TYR A 335 -3.12 -20.11 10.34
CA TYR A 335 -4.36 -19.66 10.95
C TYR A 335 -4.20 -18.18 11.32
N VAL A 336 -5.05 -17.32 10.75
CA VAL A 336 -4.98 -15.88 10.96
C VAL A 336 -6.33 -15.34 11.38
N GLY A 337 -6.35 -14.16 12.01
CA GLY A 337 -7.58 -13.44 12.24
C GLY A 337 -7.40 -12.13 12.98
N PHE A 338 -8.45 -11.33 13.01
CA PHE A 338 -8.54 -10.10 13.78
C PHE A 338 -9.82 -10.06 14.62
N VAL A 339 -9.81 -9.23 15.65
CA VAL A 339 -10.95 -9.05 16.58
C VAL A 339 -11.52 -7.65 16.38
N THR A 340 -12.83 -7.57 16.16
CA THR A 340 -13.54 -6.28 16.02
C THR A 340 -13.64 -5.54 17.35
N SER A 341 -14.02 -4.26 17.32
CA SER A 341 -14.23 -3.46 18.53
C SER A 341 -15.36 -3.99 19.43
N ASN A 342 -15.43 -3.46 20.65
CA ASN A 342 -16.48 -3.75 21.63
C ASN A 342 -17.89 -3.48 21.06
N GLN A 343 -18.04 -2.45 20.22
CA GLN A 343 -19.30 -2.08 19.57
C GLN A 343 -19.81 -3.17 18.60
N LEU A 344 -18.90 -4.03 18.14
CA LEU A 344 -19.15 -5.22 17.34
C LEU A 344 -18.93 -6.53 18.14
N ASN A 345 -19.09 -6.47 19.46
CA ASN A 345 -19.04 -7.62 20.38
C ASN A 345 -17.71 -8.39 20.42
N ASN A 346 -16.57 -7.76 20.13
CA ASN A 346 -15.27 -8.44 20.13
C ASN A 346 -15.27 -9.71 19.25
N THR A 347 -15.92 -9.61 18.09
CA THR A 347 -16.10 -10.75 17.18
C THR A 347 -14.78 -11.11 16.52
N LEU A 348 -14.40 -12.39 16.60
CA LEU A 348 -13.25 -12.93 15.88
C LEU A 348 -13.61 -13.18 14.41
N ILE A 349 -12.87 -12.54 13.51
CA ILE A 349 -12.90 -12.81 12.07
C ILE A 349 -11.60 -13.54 11.71
N ALA A 350 -11.69 -14.85 11.49
CA ALA A 350 -10.52 -15.71 11.31
C ALA A 350 -10.67 -16.72 10.17
N LYS A 351 -9.55 -17.16 9.61
CA LYS A 351 -9.48 -18.15 8.53
C LYS A 351 -8.17 -18.92 8.55
N VAL A 352 -8.20 -20.16 8.07
CA VAL A 352 -7.00 -20.91 7.69
C VAL A 352 -6.65 -20.57 6.24
N LEU A 353 -5.42 -20.12 6.03
CA LEU A 353 -4.83 -19.76 4.75
C LEU A 353 -3.82 -20.81 4.33
N ASN A 354 -3.79 -21.10 3.03
CA ASN A 354 -2.78 -21.92 2.37
C ASN A 354 -2.00 -21.07 1.37
N LYS A 355 -0.94 -21.63 0.78
CA LYS A 355 -0.21 -21.00 -0.33
C LYS A 355 -1.17 -20.38 -1.37
N GLY A 356 -0.92 -19.12 -1.70
CA GLY A 356 -1.70 -18.34 -2.66
C GLY A 356 -2.92 -17.64 -2.09
N ASP A 357 -3.26 -17.90 -0.84
CA ASP A 357 -4.34 -17.19 -0.16
C ASP A 357 -3.88 -15.81 0.30
N VAL A 358 -4.81 -14.86 0.23
CA VAL A 358 -4.68 -13.47 0.64
C VAL A 358 -5.67 -13.19 1.75
N PHE A 359 -5.23 -12.48 2.79
CA PHE A 359 -6.09 -12.01 3.87
C PHE A 359 -5.76 -10.58 4.27
N VAL A 360 -6.77 -9.84 4.71
CA VAL A 360 -6.65 -8.41 5.04
C VAL A 360 -6.93 -8.18 6.52
N PHE A 361 -6.05 -7.42 7.18
CA PHE A 361 -6.21 -6.98 8.56
C PHE A 361 -6.44 -5.46 8.58
N PRO A 362 -7.64 -4.99 8.98
CA PRO A 362 -7.93 -3.55 9.02
C PRO A 362 -7.03 -2.80 10.00
N ILE A 363 -6.72 -1.54 9.64
CA ILE A 363 -5.95 -0.62 10.49
C ILE A 363 -6.47 -0.59 11.93
N GLY A 364 -5.56 -0.62 12.90
CA GLY A 364 -5.88 -0.52 14.32
C GLY A 364 -6.51 -1.77 14.96
N MET A 365 -6.88 -2.79 14.19
CA MET A 365 -7.46 -4.02 14.75
C MET A 365 -6.40 -4.94 15.37
N ILE A 366 -6.71 -5.53 16.52
CA ILE A 366 -5.86 -6.57 17.12
C ILE A 366 -5.97 -7.83 16.27
N HIS A 367 -4.85 -8.33 15.78
CA HIS A 367 -4.78 -9.50 14.91
C HIS A 367 -3.54 -10.34 15.19
N PHE A 368 -3.50 -11.54 14.59
CA PHE A 368 -2.45 -12.53 14.78
C PHE A 368 -2.26 -13.39 13.53
N GLN A 369 -1.08 -14.03 13.43
CA GLN A 369 -0.81 -15.08 12.47
C GLN A 369 -0.14 -16.26 13.18
N PHE A 370 -0.65 -17.48 12.98
CA PHE A 370 -0.16 -18.70 13.62
C PHE A 370 0.07 -19.80 12.60
N ASN A 371 1.28 -20.34 12.52
CA ASN A 371 1.58 -21.50 11.68
C ASN A 371 1.04 -22.78 12.32
N ILE A 372 -0.12 -23.26 11.86
CA ILE A 372 -0.72 -24.51 12.34
C ILE A 372 -0.11 -25.76 11.67
N GLY A 373 0.78 -25.56 10.70
CA GLY A 373 1.45 -26.61 9.95
C GLY A 373 2.59 -27.29 10.71
N LYS A 374 2.95 -28.49 10.24
CA LYS A 374 4.13 -29.23 10.69
C LYS A 374 5.43 -28.82 9.98
N THR A 375 5.31 -27.94 9.00
CA THR A 375 6.42 -27.40 8.20
C THR A 375 6.50 -25.90 8.39
N ASN A 376 7.60 -25.29 7.94
CA ASN A 376 7.71 -23.83 7.92
C ASN A 376 6.61 -23.21 7.05
N ALA A 377 6.27 -21.96 7.34
CA ALA A 377 5.40 -21.13 6.53
C ALA A 377 6.07 -19.78 6.22
N VAL A 378 5.77 -19.23 5.06
CA VAL A 378 6.32 -17.94 4.59
C VAL A 378 5.17 -17.10 4.05
N ALA A 379 5.14 -15.83 4.42
CA ALA A 379 4.19 -14.85 3.90
C ALA A 379 4.88 -13.53 3.55
N PHE A 380 4.32 -12.81 2.58
CA PHE A 380 4.60 -11.40 2.37
C PHE A 380 3.40 -10.57 2.82
N ALA A 381 3.65 -9.44 3.45
CA ALA A 381 2.61 -8.49 3.77
C ALA A 381 2.96 -7.09 3.23
N GLY A 382 1.95 -6.40 2.71
CA GLY A 382 2.02 -4.98 2.35
C GLY A 382 1.21 -4.14 3.35
N PHE A 383 1.67 -2.93 3.61
CA PHE A 383 1.00 -1.99 4.52
C PHE A 383 0.65 -0.71 3.80
N GLY A 384 -0.56 -0.18 4.04
CA GLY A 384 -1.00 1.14 3.56
C GLY A 384 -0.31 2.33 4.22
N SER A 385 0.95 2.17 4.67
CA SER A 385 1.78 3.24 5.24
C SER A 385 3.26 2.92 5.08
N GLN A 386 4.07 3.95 4.87
CA GLN A 386 5.54 3.88 4.90
C GLN A 386 6.10 3.48 6.28
N ASN A 387 5.30 3.65 7.34
CA ASN A 387 5.63 3.28 8.70
C ASN A 387 4.34 2.83 9.41
N PRO A 388 4.00 1.53 9.35
CA PRO A 388 2.76 1.02 9.93
C PRO A 388 2.72 1.16 11.46
N GLY A 389 3.89 1.17 12.12
CA GLY A 389 4.01 1.00 13.56
C GLY A 389 3.59 -0.39 14.02
N VAL A 390 4.07 -0.88 15.15
CA VAL A 390 3.65 -2.18 15.70
C VAL A 390 3.45 -2.05 17.18
N ILE A 391 2.32 -2.54 17.68
CA ILE A 391 2.03 -2.65 19.11
C ILE A 391 1.74 -4.11 19.41
N THR A 392 2.72 -4.81 19.96
CA THR A 392 2.55 -6.20 20.42
C THR A 392 1.84 -6.20 21.76
N ILE A 393 0.61 -6.70 21.80
CA ILE A 393 -0.31 -6.47 22.93
C ILE A 393 0.26 -6.92 24.27
N ALA A 394 0.76 -8.17 24.35
CA ALA A 394 1.29 -8.70 25.59
C ALA A 394 2.56 -7.96 26.04
N ASN A 395 3.45 -7.60 25.11
CA ASN A 395 4.67 -6.86 25.43
C ASN A 395 4.36 -5.42 25.88
N THR A 396 3.42 -4.74 25.23
CA THR A 396 3.04 -3.37 25.63
C THR A 396 2.32 -3.33 26.98
N VAL A 397 1.54 -4.35 27.33
CA VAL A 397 0.82 -4.39 28.62
C VAL A 397 1.72 -4.88 29.77
N PHE A 398 2.46 -5.98 29.56
CA PHE A 398 3.22 -6.64 30.62
C PHE A 398 4.72 -6.36 30.56
N GLY A 399 5.26 -5.91 29.43
CA GLY A 399 6.68 -5.54 29.26
C GLY A 399 6.94 -4.03 29.23
N ALA A 400 5.96 -3.20 29.60
CA ALA A 400 6.15 -1.76 29.69
C ALA A 400 7.25 -1.41 30.71
N ASP A 401 8.08 -0.42 30.37
CA ASP A 401 9.10 0.15 31.26
C ASP A 401 8.91 1.68 31.35
N PRO A 402 8.53 2.23 32.53
CA PRO A 402 8.29 1.53 33.79
C PRO A 402 7.04 0.63 33.78
N PRO A 403 7.01 -0.44 34.61
CA PRO A 403 5.88 -1.38 34.63
C PRO A 403 4.59 -0.73 35.12
N ILE A 404 3.48 -1.11 34.47
CA ILE A 404 2.13 -0.72 34.92
C ILE A 404 1.86 -1.36 36.29
N ASN A 405 1.20 -0.62 37.19
CA ASN A 405 0.89 -1.11 38.54
C ASN A 405 0.18 -2.50 38.49
N PRO A 406 0.73 -3.53 39.17
CA PRO A 406 0.16 -4.89 39.12
C PRO A 406 -1.24 -5.02 39.70
N ASP A 407 -1.60 -4.23 40.72
CA ASP A 407 -2.94 -4.24 41.31
C ASP A 407 -3.96 -3.64 40.34
N PHE A 408 -3.56 -2.61 39.59
CA PHE A 408 -4.38 -2.02 38.53
C PHE A 408 -4.63 -3.02 37.39
N LEU A 409 -3.57 -3.65 36.87
CA LEU A 409 -3.70 -4.69 35.84
C LEU A 409 -4.44 -5.93 36.37
N GLY A 410 -4.24 -6.32 37.61
CA GLY A 410 -4.94 -7.45 38.24
C GLY A 410 -6.44 -7.21 38.26
N LYS A 411 -6.87 -6.00 38.63
CA LYS A 411 -8.28 -5.60 38.52
C LYS A 411 -8.78 -5.56 37.07
N ALA A 412 -8.00 -5.01 36.13
CA ALA A 412 -8.39 -4.86 34.74
C ALA A 412 -8.54 -6.20 33.99
N PHE A 413 -7.60 -7.13 34.21
CA PHE A 413 -7.59 -8.46 33.59
C PHE A 413 -8.30 -9.53 34.43
N GLN A 414 -8.81 -9.16 35.61
CA GLN A 414 -9.44 -10.08 36.57
C GLN A 414 -8.49 -11.21 37.00
N LEU A 415 -7.23 -10.84 37.25
CA LEU A 415 -6.16 -11.74 37.67
C LEU A 415 -5.68 -11.38 39.08
N ASP A 416 -5.12 -12.37 39.76
CA ASP A 416 -4.36 -12.12 40.98
C ASP A 416 -3.14 -11.23 40.65
N PRO A 417 -2.84 -10.18 41.44
CA PRO A 417 -1.68 -9.32 41.20
C PRO A 417 -0.35 -10.07 41.12
N GLN A 418 -0.22 -11.23 41.78
CA GLN A 418 0.96 -12.08 41.66
C GLN A 418 1.07 -12.70 40.27
N VAL A 419 -0.04 -13.15 39.67
CA VAL A 419 -0.04 -13.64 38.28
C VAL A 419 0.37 -12.53 37.31
N VAL A 420 -0.05 -11.30 37.56
CA VAL A 420 0.38 -10.14 36.77
C VAL A 420 1.88 -9.91 36.90
N LYS A 421 2.44 -9.94 38.12
CA LYS A 421 3.89 -9.82 38.33
C LYS A 421 4.65 -10.94 37.62
N ASP A 422 4.13 -12.16 37.64
CA ASP A 422 4.73 -13.30 36.95
C ASP A 422 4.71 -13.11 35.42
N LEU A 423 3.63 -12.59 34.86
CA LEU A 423 3.57 -12.21 33.45
C LEU A 423 4.57 -11.08 33.14
N GLN A 424 4.57 -10.03 33.94
CA GLN A 424 5.47 -8.89 33.83
C GLN A 424 6.94 -9.31 33.81
N ASN A 425 7.35 -10.19 34.74
CA ASN A 425 8.71 -10.73 34.79
C ASN A 425 9.08 -11.55 33.53
N LYS A 426 8.12 -12.22 32.89
CA LYS A 426 8.35 -12.96 31.64
C LYS A 426 8.60 -12.05 30.43
N PHE A 427 8.09 -10.83 30.45
CA PHE A 427 8.23 -9.87 29.32
C PHE A 427 9.34 -8.83 29.57
N MET A 428 9.63 -8.46 30.81
CA MET A 428 10.71 -7.51 31.13
C MET A 428 12.12 -8.10 31.06
N ASN A 429 12.28 -9.39 31.37
CA ASN A 429 13.60 -10.05 31.36
C ASN A 429 13.95 -10.61 29.97
N GLY A 430 13.70 -9.83 28.91
CA GLY A 430 13.67 -10.27 27.51
C GLY A 430 14.70 -11.36 27.14
N ASP A 431 14.20 -12.41 26.50
CA ASP A 431 14.99 -13.31 25.64
C ASP A 431 14.82 -12.88 24.19
#